data_AF-F0FVR9-F1
#
_entry.id   AF-F0FVR9-F1
#
_cell.length_a   1.000
_cell.length_b   1.000
_cell.length_c   1.000
_cell.angle_alpha   90.00
_cell.angle_beta   90.00
_cell.angle_gamma   90.00
#
_symmetry.space_group_name_H-M   'P 1'
#
loop_
_entity.id
_entity.type
_entity.pdbx_description
1 polymer ?
#
loop_
_entity_poly.entity_id
_entity_poly.type
_entity_poly.pdbx_seq_one_letter_code
_entity_poly.pdbx_strand_id
1 'polypeptide(L)'
;MTLKSVHFRVDWKEFEMLEEEARKRKLTPNAYAKLLHRDALANYDRRHEVLLDQLEALRGQYAELHTLLVKTAALSAGAVAAASIPPGMATSIPAPMREQVKGHITASVREGERISRAFDEGVFRVGGPDAAAD
;
A
#
# COMPACT_ATOMS: atom_id res chain seq x y z
N MET A 1 32.07 -26.13 20.43
CA MET A 1 30.76 -25.45 20.54
C MET A 1 30.57 -24.99 21.97
N THR A 2 30.62 -23.68 22.23
CA THR A 2 30.39 -23.14 23.58
C THR A 2 28.88 -23.13 23.86
N LEU A 3 28.42 -23.96 24.78
CA LEU A 3 27.04 -23.93 25.27
C LEU A 3 26.83 -22.60 26.01
N LYS A 4 26.20 -21.62 25.36
CA LYS A 4 25.75 -20.39 26.02
C LYS A 4 24.53 -20.73 26.87
N SER A 5 24.62 -20.50 28.17
CA SER A 5 23.49 -20.59 29.09
C SER A 5 22.67 -19.30 29.02
N VAL A 6 21.35 -19.45 28.85
CA VAL A 6 20.40 -18.33 28.92
C VAL A 6 19.54 -18.53 30.16
N HIS A 7 19.48 -17.51 31.01
CA HIS A 7 18.64 -17.52 32.21
C HIS A 7 17.36 -16.75 31.94
N PHE A 8 16.23 -17.44 32.01
CA PHE A 8 14.91 -16.83 31.94
C PHE A 8 14.40 -16.60 33.36
N ARG A 9 13.97 -15.37 33.63
CA ARG A 9 13.19 -15.08 34.83
C ARG A 9 11.73 -15.34 34.49
N VAL A 10 11.13 -16.22 35.27
CA VAL A 10 9.77 -16.70 35.08
C VAL A 10 9.08 -16.54 36.42
N ASP A 11 7.85 -16.04 36.41
CA ASP A 11 7.09 -15.91 37.64
C ASP A 11 6.74 -17.29 38.20
N TRP A 12 6.57 -17.39 39.52
CA TRP A 12 6.33 -18.67 40.17
C TRP A 12 5.13 -19.45 39.59
N LYS A 13 4.03 -18.74 39.30
CA LYS A 13 2.83 -19.33 38.67
C LYS A 13 3.09 -19.86 37.27
N GLU A 14 3.90 -19.15 36.49
CA GLU A 14 4.25 -19.56 35.13
C GLU A 14 5.17 -20.79 35.16
N PHE A 15 6.06 -20.86 36.15
CA PHE A 15 6.91 -22.02 36.38
C PHE A 15 6.09 -23.26 36.77
N GLU A 16 5.11 -23.12 37.67
CA GLU A 16 4.19 -24.22 38.03
C GLU A 16 3.43 -24.76 36.81
N MET A 17 2.87 -23.87 35.97
CA MET A 17 2.21 -24.28 34.72
C MET A 17 3.17 -25.03 33.80
N LEU A 18 4.40 -24.53 33.67
CA LEU A 18 5.43 -25.13 32.83
C LEU A 18 5.84 -26.52 33.33
N GLU A 19 5.93 -26.73 34.64
CA GLU A 19 6.19 -28.05 35.23
C GLU A 19 5.03 -29.02 34.99
N GLU A 20 3.78 -28.58 35.16
CA GLU A 20 2.61 -29.42 34.91
C GLU A 20 2.53 -29.88 33.45
N GLU A 21 2.77 -28.96 32.51
CA GLU A 21 2.77 -29.27 31.08
C GLU A 21 3.95 -30.17 30.68
N ALA A 22 5.14 -29.92 31.23
CA ALA A 22 6.30 -30.78 31.02
C ALA A 22 6.04 -32.21 31.55
N ARG A 23 5.39 -32.32 32.72
CA ARG A 23 5.00 -33.61 33.33
C ARG A 23 4.00 -34.38 32.46
N LYS A 24 2.98 -33.70 31.92
CA LYS A 24 2.02 -34.31 30.97
C LYS A 24 2.72 -34.93 29.75
N ARG A 25 3.83 -34.33 29.30
CA ARG A 25 4.62 -34.78 28.15
C ARG A 25 5.81 -35.68 28.52
N LYS A 26 5.99 -36.03 29.79
CA LYS A 26 7.14 -36.81 30.31
C LYS A 26 8.50 -36.18 29.97
N LEU A 27 8.57 -34.85 29.96
CA LEU A 27 9.78 -34.07 29.69
C LEU A 27 10.24 -33.35 30.95
N THR A 28 11.52 -32.95 30.99
CA THR A 28 12.00 -32.03 32.02
C THR A 28 11.51 -30.62 31.71
N PRO A 29 11.26 -29.77 32.73
CA PRO A 29 10.82 -28.38 32.53
C PRO A 29 11.73 -27.61 31.56
N ASN A 30 13.05 -27.74 31.71
CA ASN A 30 14.02 -27.11 30.81
C ASN A 30 13.95 -27.64 29.36
N ALA A 31 13.72 -28.93 29.16
CA ALA A 31 13.56 -29.48 27.81
C ALA A 31 12.27 -28.97 27.16
N TYR A 32 11.19 -28.88 27.95
CA TYR A 32 9.91 -28.35 27.49
C TYR A 32 10.00 -26.86 27.16
N ALA A 33 10.63 -26.05 28.02
CA ALA A 33 10.87 -24.63 27.78
C ALA A 33 11.66 -24.38 26.48
N LYS A 34 12.70 -25.19 26.21
CA LYS A 34 13.46 -25.11 24.96
C LYS A 34 12.61 -25.44 23.73
N LEU A 35 11.74 -26.44 23.85
CA LEU A 35 10.85 -26.85 22.76
C LEU A 35 9.82 -25.75 22.48
N LEU A 36 9.19 -25.23 23.53
CA LEU A 36 8.23 -24.13 23.45
C LEU A 36 8.86 -22.86 22.84
N HIS A 37 10.12 -22.56 23.19
CA HIS A 37 10.81 -21.42 22.61
C HIS A 37 11.14 -21.60 21.12
N ARG A 38 11.53 -22.81 20.70
CA ARG A 38 11.75 -23.12 19.28
C ARG A 38 10.45 -23.05 18.48
N ASP A 39 9.37 -23.57 19.02
CA ASP A 39 8.04 -23.51 18.38
C ASP A 39 7.54 -22.06 18.29
N ALA A 40 7.77 -21.25 19.33
CA ALA A 40 7.43 -19.84 19.32
C ALA A 40 8.20 -19.06 18.23
N LEU A 41 9.50 -19.30 18.09
CA LEU A 41 10.32 -18.70 17.03
C LEU A 41 9.85 -19.13 15.63
N ALA A 42 9.64 -20.43 15.42
CA ALA A 42 9.16 -20.93 14.13
C ALA A 42 7.78 -20.35 13.75
N ASN A 43 6.88 -20.20 14.73
CA ASN A 43 5.57 -19.58 14.51
C ASN A 43 5.68 -18.07 14.28
N TYR A 44 6.61 -17.39 14.95
CA TYR A 44 6.89 -15.98 14.71
C TYR A 44 7.35 -15.77 13.27
N ASP A 45 8.35 -16.52 12.81
CA ASP A 45 8.90 -16.44 11.46
C ASP A 45 7.81 -16.67 10.41
N ARG A 46 7.01 -17.72 10.56
CA ARG A 46 5.90 -18.03 9.64
C ARG A 46 4.85 -16.93 9.59
N ARG A 47 4.48 -16.35 10.73
CA ARG A 47 3.53 -15.22 10.77
C ARG A 47 4.12 -13.98 10.12
N HIS A 48 5.42 -13.75 10.29
CA HIS A 48 6.12 -12.64 9.68
C HIS A 48 6.18 -12.78 8.16
N GLU A 49 6.50 -13.96 7.64
CA GLU A 49 6.46 -14.25 6.21
C GLU A 49 5.06 -14.00 5.62
N VAL A 50 4.01 -14.50 6.27
CA VAL A 50 2.62 -14.24 5.81
C VAL A 50 2.27 -12.76 5.83
N LEU A 51 2.74 -12.00 6.82
CA LEU A 51 2.52 -10.55 6.87
C LEU A 51 3.27 -9.82 5.74
N LEU A 52 4.48 -10.26 5.41
CA LEU A 52 5.25 -9.71 4.30
C LEU A 52 4.56 -9.99 2.95
N ASP A 53 4.08 -11.21 2.75
CA ASP A 53 3.33 -11.59 1.54
C ASP A 53 2.06 -10.75 1.39
N GLN A 54 1.34 -10.52 2.50
CA GLN A 54 0.14 -9.66 2.49
C GLN A 54 0.47 -8.20 2.17
N LEU A 55 1.58 -7.66 2.69
CA LEU A 55 2.03 -6.31 2.37
C LEU A 55 2.40 -6.18 0.88
N GLU A 56 3.07 -7.18 0.32
CA GLU A 56 3.42 -7.18 -1.10
C GLU A 56 2.17 -7.25 -1.99
N ALA A 57 1.21 -8.12 -1.64
CA ALA A 57 -0.08 -8.19 -2.33
C ALA A 57 -0.85 -6.86 -2.26
N LEU A 58 -0.89 -6.22 -1.10
CA LEU A 58 -1.56 -4.92 -0.92
C LEU A 58 -0.89 -3.82 -1.75
N ARG A 59 0.45 -3.83 -1.84
CA ARG A 59 1.20 -2.91 -2.68
C ARG A 59 0.88 -3.12 -4.18
N GLY A 60 0.74 -4.37 -4.61
CA GLY A 60 0.30 -4.70 -5.97
C GLY A 60 -1.10 -4.16 -6.27
N GLN A 61 -2.06 -4.41 -5.39
CA GLN A 61 -3.43 -3.91 -5.52
C GLN A 61 -3.49 -2.38 -5.56
N TYR A 62 -2.67 -1.70 -4.76
CA TYR A 62 -2.58 -0.24 -4.80
C TYR A 62 -2.07 0.27 -6.15
N ALA A 63 -1.04 -0.36 -6.72
CA ALA A 63 -0.51 0.02 -8.03
C ALA A 63 -1.55 -0.19 -9.15
N GLU A 64 -2.31 -1.27 -9.10
CA GLU A 64 -3.41 -1.52 -10.03
C GLU A 64 -4.53 -0.49 -9.87
N LEU A 65 -4.95 -0.21 -8.65
CA LEU A 65 -5.98 0.78 -8.36
C LEU A 65 -5.57 2.17 -8.84
N HIS A 66 -4.34 2.58 -8.58
CA HIS A 66 -3.79 3.85 -9.06
C HIS A 66 -3.83 3.92 -10.60
N THR A 67 -3.43 2.84 -11.27
CA THR A 67 -3.48 2.75 -12.74
C THR A 67 -4.91 2.86 -13.28
N LEU A 68 -5.87 2.20 -12.64
CA LEU A 68 -7.28 2.29 -13.00
C LEU A 68 -7.81 3.72 -12.82
N LEU A 69 -7.45 4.37 -11.72
CA LEU A 69 -7.87 5.74 -11.40
C LEU A 69 -7.33 6.75 -12.43
N VAL A 70 -6.06 6.64 -12.81
CA VAL A 70 -5.47 7.47 -13.87
C VAL A 70 -6.18 7.24 -15.21
N LYS A 71 -6.48 5.98 -15.56
CA LYS A 71 -7.19 5.64 -16.80
C LYS A 71 -8.63 6.19 -16.80
N THR A 72 -9.36 6.08 -15.69
CA THR A 72 -10.74 6.60 -15.60
C THR A 72 -10.76 8.13 -15.61
N ALA A 73 -9.80 8.80 -14.97
CA ALA A 73 -9.64 10.25 -15.06
C ALA A 73 -9.33 10.71 -16.50
N ALA A 74 -8.45 10.00 -17.21
CA ALA A 74 -8.18 10.29 -18.62
C ALA A 74 -9.41 10.04 -19.51
N LEU A 75 -10.17 8.98 -19.26
CA LEU A 75 -11.39 8.67 -20.00
C LEU A 75 -12.51 9.69 -19.74
N SER A 76 -12.70 10.12 -18.49
CA SER A 76 -13.72 11.12 -18.15
C SER A 76 -13.35 12.49 -18.72
N ALA A 77 -12.08 12.90 -18.63
CA ALA A 77 -11.60 14.12 -19.28
C ALA A 77 -11.74 14.04 -20.81
N GLY A 78 -11.44 12.89 -21.40
CA GLY A 78 -11.66 12.63 -22.83
C GLY A 78 -13.13 12.66 -23.23
N ALA A 79 -14.03 12.14 -22.38
CA ALA A 79 -15.47 12.18 -22.61
C ALA A 79 -16.03 13.61 -22.53
N VAL A 80 -15.55 14.43 -21.59
CA VAL A 80 -15.90 15.86 -21.50
C VAL A 80 -15.42 16.61 -22.74
N ALA A 81 -14.17 16.37 -23.17
CA ALA A 81 -13.65 16.94 -24.40
C ALA A 81 -14.46 16.50 -25.63
N ALA A 82 -14.83 15.22 -25.74
CA ALA A 82 -15.67 14.71 -26.81
C ALA A 82 -17.09 15.31 -26.80
N ALA A 83 -17.68 15.51 -25.62
CA ALA A 83 -18.99 16.13 -25.46
C ALA A 83 -18.99 17.63 -25.81
N SER A 84 -17.84 18.30 -25.69
CA SER A 84 -17.68 19.69 -26.13
C SER A 84 -17.56 19.86 -27.65
N ILE A 85 -17.38 18.76 -28.40
CA ILE A 85 -17.34 18.76 -29.86
C ILE A 85 -18.77 18.58 -30.40
N PRO A 86 -19.28 19.49 -31.24
CA PRO A 86 -20.60 19.34 -31.85
C PRO A 86 -20.73 18.03 -32.64
N PRO A 87 -21.88 17.34 -32.56
CA PRO A 87 -22.12 16.12 -33.32
C PRO A 87 -21.90 16.36 -34.83
N GLY A 88 -21.10 15.52 -35.48
CA GLY A 88 -20.81 15.63 -36.92
C GLY A 88 -19.51 16.36 -37.30
N MET A 89 -18.83 17.01 -36.34
CA MET A 89 -17.52 17.67 -36.58
C MET A 89 -16.30 16.85 -36.13
N ALA A 90 -16.49 15.69 -35.50
CA ALA A 90 -15.38 14.90 -34.94
C ALA A 90 -14.32 14.47 -35.97
N THR A 91 -14.72 14.25 -37.23
CA THR A 91 -13.82 13.85 -38.33
C THR A 91 -13.20 15.03 -39.08
N SER A 92 -13.73 16.25 -38.92
CA SER A 92 -13.27 17.46 -39.60
C SER A 92 -12.38 18.36 -38.74
N ILE A 93 -12.06 17.94 -37.49
CA ILE A 93 -11.21 18.71 -36.59
C ILE A 93 -9.78 18.82 -37.14
N PRO A 94 -9.28 20.05 -37.39
CA PRO A 94 -7.90 20.28 -37.81
C PRO A 94 -6.90 19.70 -36.81
N ALA A 95 -5.78 19.16 -37.31
CA ALA A 95 -4.69 18.62 -36.48
C ALA A 95 -4.25 19.53 -35.30
N PRO A 96 -4.04 20.85 -35.48
CA PRO A 96 -3.63 21.73 -34.38
C PRO A 96 -4.69 21.86 -33.27
N MET A 97 -5.97 21.85 -33.63
CA MET A 97 -7.07 21.90 -32.66
C MET A 97 -7.17 20.58 -31.87
N ARG A 98 -6.86 19.45 -32.52
CA ARG A 98 -6.75 18.14 -31.86
C ARG A 98 -5.61 18.09 -30.84
N GLU A 99 -4.46 18.68 -31.16
CA GLU A 99 -3.35 18.84 -30.22
C GLU A 99 -3.71 19.74 -29.05
N GLN A 100 -4.39 20.85 -29.29
CA GLN A 100 -4.85 21.75 -28.24
C GLN A 100 -5.82 21.05 -27.27
N VAL A 101 -6.76 20.26 -27.78
CA VAL A 101 -7.68 19.45 -26.95
C VAL A 101 -6.92 18.41 -26.14
N LYS A 102 -5.95 17.70 -26.73
CA LYS A 102 -5.07 16.77 -25.98
C LYS A 102 -4.27 17.49 -24.89
N GLY A 103 -3.76 18.69 -25.18
CA GLY A 103 -3.06 19.53 -24.21
C GLY A 103 -3.95 19.91 -23.03
N HIS A 104 -5.19 20.34 -23.31
CA HIS A 104 -6.18 20.66 -22.28
C HIS A 104 -6.58 19.43 -21.44
N ILE A 105 -6.79 18.27 -22.05
CA ILE A 105 -7.06 17.02 -21.31
C ILE A 105 -5.91 16.70 -20.36
N THR A 106 -4.67 16.81 -20.85
CA THR A 106 -3.47 16.51 -20.05
C THR A 106 -3.31 17.48 -18.88
N ALA A 107 -3.54 18.78 -19.11
CA ALA A 107 -3.51 19.80 -18.07
C ALA A 107 -4.62 19.60 -17.03
N SER A 108 -5.84 19.28 -17.46
CA SER A 108 -6.98 19.01 -16.57
C SER A 108 -6.76 17.76 -15.70
N VAL A 109 -6.17 16.69 -16.25
CA VAL A 109 -5.79 15.50 -15.45
C VAL A 109 -4.74 15.87 -14.41
N ARG A 110 -3.71 16.64 -14.80
CA ARG A 110 -2.66 17.09 -13.88
C ARG A 110 -3.19 17.98 -12.75
N GLU A 111 -4.14 18.85 -13.05
CA GLU A 111 -4.77 19.71 -12.04
C GLU A 111 -5.71 18.91 -11.13
N GLY A 112 -6.43 17.91 -11.67
CA GLY A 112 -7.21 16.96 -10.88
C GLY A 112 -6.35 16.19 -9.87
N GLU A 113 -5.17 15.73 -10.27
CA GLU A 113 -4.21 15.09 -9.37
C GLU A 113 -3.70 16.04 -8.28
N ARG A 114 -3.44 17.31 -8.63
CA ARG A 114 -3.04 18.34 -7.65
C ARG A 114 -4.13 18.62 -6.63
N ILE A 115 -5.38 18.77 -7.07
CA ILE A 115 -6.53 19.02 -6.19
C ILE A 115 -6.76 17.81 -5.27
N SER A 116 -6.65 16.58 -5.79
CA SER A 116 -6.76 15.36 -4.99
C SER A 116 -5.71 15.33 -3.87
N ARG A 117 -4.43 15.63 -4.19
CA ARG A 117 -3.38 15.71 -3.17
C ARG A 117 -3.62 16.82 -2.15
N ALA A 118 -4.06 18.00 -2.62
CA ALA A 118 -4.37 19.13 -1.74
C ALA A 118 -5.54 18.83 -0.79
N PHE A 119 -6.52 18.03 -1.24
CA PHE A 119 -7.63 17.54 -0.42
C PHE A 119 -7.14 16.57 0.67
N ASP A 120 -6.28 15.61 0.31
CA ASP A 120 -5.71 14.65 1.26
C ASP A 120 -4.76 15.30 2.29
N GLU A 121 -4.00 16.31 1.86
CA GLU A 121 -3.05 17.04 2.71
C GLU A 121 -3.71 18.17 3.51
N GLY A 122 -4.99 18.50 3.23
CA GLY A 122 -5.73 19.57 3.90
C GLY A 122 -5.21 20.99 3.61
N VAL A 123 -4.32 21.15 2.64
CA VAL A 123 -3.71 22.44 2.26
C VAL A 123 -4.04 22.76 0.81
N PHE A 124 -5.12 23.50 0.60
CA PHE A 124 -5.43 24.10 -0.69
C PHE A 124 -4.55 25.33 -0.91
N ARG A 125 -3.40 25.16 -1.58
CA ARG A 125 -2.64 26.32 -2.08
C ARG A 125 -3.36 26.90 -3.29
N VAL A 126 -4.30 27.80 -3.04
CA VAL A 126 -4.91 28.62 -4.07
C VAL A 126 -3.89 29.69 -4.49
N GLY A 127 -3.27 29.50 -5.66
CA GLY A 127 -2.54 30.56 -6.35
C GLY A 127 -1.03 30.34 -6.49
N GLY A 128 -0.64 30.07 -7.74
CA GLY A 128 0.64 30.45 -8.31
C GLY A 128 0.42 30.64 -9.81
N PRO A 129 0.52 31.87 -10.36
CA PRO A 129 0.28 32.12 -11.78
C PRO A 129 1.50 31.68 -12.58
N ASP A 130 1.46 30.51 -13.21
CA ASP A 130 2.32 30.21 -14.37
C ASP A 130 1.72 30.87 -15.63
N ALA A 131 1.53 32.18 -15.55
CA ALA A 131 1.21 33.07 -16.65
C ALA A 131 2.28 34.16 -16.73
N ALA A 132 3.56 33.75 -16.77
CA ALA A 132 4.69 34.54 -17.24
C ALA A 132 5.97 33.68 -17.21
N ALA A 133 6.24 32.97 -18.31
CA ALA A 133 7.60 32.62 -18.72
C ALA A 133 7.53 32.36 -20.22
N ASP A 134 7.80 33.43 -20.97
CA ASP A 134 8.14 33.58 -22.41
C ASP A 134 7.87 32.42 -23.38
#